data_AF-A0A349INB0-F1
#
_entry.id   AF-A0A349INB0-F1
#
_cell.length_a   1.000
_cell.length_b   1.000
_cell.length_c   1.000
_cell.angle_alpha   90.00
_cell.angle_beta   90.00
_cell.angle_gamma   90.00
#
_symmetry.space_group_name_H-M   'P 1'
#
loop_
_entity.id
_entity.type
_entity.pdbx_description
1 polymer ?
#
loop_
_entity_poly.entity_id
_entity_poly.type
_entity_poly.pdbx_seq_one_letter_code
_entity_poly.pdbx_strand_id
1 'polypeptide(L)' 'KVEILPYHTLGTFKYEKMGIPYTLKEINPPAKEAVMHAEMLLGIR' A
#
# COMPACT_ATOMS: atom_id res chain seq x y z
N LYS A 1 -7.68 -17.01 -7.69
CA LYS A 1 -7.98 -15.62 -8.10
C LYS A 1 -6.94 -14.72 -7.44
N VAL A 2 -6.23 -13.89 -8.21
CA VAL A 2 -5.21 -12.97 -7.70
C VAL A 2 -5.81 -11.58 -7.65
N GLU A 3 -5.52 -10.80 -6.60
CA GLU A 3 -6.00 -9.43 -6.41
C GLU A 3 -4.84 -8.53 -5.98
N ILE A 4 -4.79 -7.30 -6.52
CA ILE A 4 -3.77 -6.32 -6.17
C ILE A 4 -4.34 -5.37 -5.11
N LEU A 5 -3.74 -5.38 -3.91
CA LEU A 5 -4.09 -4.48 -2.82
C LEU A 5 -3.02 -3.40 -2.69
N PRO A 6 -3.30 -2.14 -3.04
CA PRO A 6 -2.34 -1.06 -2.88
C PRO A 6 -2.06 -0.80 -1.41
N TYR A 7 -0.82 -0.41 -1.11
CA TYR A 7 -0.44 0.07 0.22
C TYR A 7 -1.34 1.23 0.68
N HIS A 8 -1.61 1.28 1.99
CA HIS A 8 -2.37 2.36 2.62
C HIS A 8 -1.74 2.78 3.95
N THR A 9 -1.97 4.02 4.36
CA THR A 9 -1.44 4.58 5.63
C THR A 9 -2.41 4.42 6.82
N LEU A 10 -3.57 3.78 6.63
CA LEU A 10 -4.52 3.52 7.71
C LEU A 10 -3.85 2.69 8.82
N GLY A 11 -4.00 3.14 10.07
CA GLY A 11 -3.47 2.44 11.25
C GLY A 11 -2.07 2.87 11.71
N THR A 12 -1.39 3.74 10.96
CA THR A 12 -0.10 4.35 11.37
C THR A 12 -0.18 5.01 12.76
N PHE A 13 -1.30 5.67 13.08
CA PHE A 13 -1.56 6.27 14.40
C PHE A 13 -1.45 5.27 15.57
N LYS A 14 -1.67 3.96 15.35
CA LYS A 14 -1.53 2.95 16.40
C LYS A 14 -0.07 2.78 16.82
N TYR A 15 0.85 2.85 15.87
CA TYR A 15 2.29 2.79 16.11
C TYR A 15 2.74 4.02 16.91
N GLU A 16 2.25 5.21 16.52
CA GLU A 16 2.52 6.46 17.24
C GLU A 16 2.06 6.37 18.70
N LYS A 17 0.86 5.81 18.96
CA LYS A 17 0.35 5.59 20.32
C LYS A 17 1.16 4.60 21.14
N MET A 18 1.77 3.60 20.50
CA MET A 18 2.63 2.61 21.17
C MET A 18 4.07 3.10 21.37
N GLY A 19 4.43 4.28 20.83
CA GLY A 19 5.81 4.76 20.84
C GLY A 19 6.75 3.93 19.96
N ILE A 20 6.21 3.17 19.00
CA ILE A 20 6.98 2.29 18.12
C ILE A 20 7.23 3.02 16.79
N PRO A 21 8.48 3.11 16.30
CA PRO A 21 8.77 3.68 14.99
C PRO A 21 8.07 2.91 13.87
N TYR A 22 7.29 3.61 13.05
CA TYR A 22 6.70 3.04 11.84
C TYR A 22 7.66 3.22 10.66
N THR A 23 8.16 2.11 10.11
CA THR A 23 9.26 2.11 9.13
C THR A 23 8.86 2.66 7.75
N LEU A 24 7.56 2.70 7.44
CA LEU A 24 7.05 3.17 6.14
C LEU A 24 6.44 4.58 6.21
N LYS A 25 6.84 5.39 7.20
CA LYS A 25 6.23 6.71 7.48
C LYS A 25 6.25 7.68 6.30
N GLU A 26 7.26 7.57 5.43
CA GLU A 26 7.45 8.45 4.27
C GLU A 26 6.98 7.82 2.95
N ILE A 27 6.43 6.60 3.00
CA ILE A 27 5.95 5.90 1.82
C ILE A 27 4.48 6.27 1.57
N ASN A 28 4.20 6.71 0.34
CA ASN A 28 2.85 7.01 -0.09
C ASN A 28 2.20 5.79 -0.77
N PRO A 29 0.86 5.68 -0.73
CA PRO A 29 0.12 4.73 -1.57
C PRO A 29 0.52 4.87 -3.05
N PRO A 30 0.57 3.75 -3.80
CA PRO A 30 0.88 3.81 -5.22
C PRO A 30 -0.23 4.56 -5.98
N ALA A 31 0.15 5.22 -7.07
CA ALA A 31 -0.80 5.84 -7.99
C ALA A 31 -1.68 4.77 -8.67
N LYS A 32 -2.86 5.18 -9.15
CA LYS A 32 -3.81 4.25 -9.78
C LYS A 32 -3.21 3.58 -11.02
N GLU A 33 -2.41 4.31 -11.77
CA GLU A 33 -1.74 3.87 -12.99
C GLU A 33 -0.74 2.73 -12.68
N ALA A 34 -0.05 2.80 -11.55
CA ALA A 34 0.88 1.74 -11.11
C ALA A 34 0.13 0.45 -10.73
N VAL A 35 -1.04 0.58 -10.09
CA VAL A 35 -1.91 -0.56 -9.79
C VAL A 35 -2.41 -1.20 -11.08
N MET A 36 -2.94 -0.39 -12.02
CA MET A 36 -3.41 -0.88 -13.33
C MET A 36 -2.29 -1.55 -14.12
N HIS A 37 -1.08 -0.99 -14.11
CA HIS A 37 0.07 -1.61 -14.76
C HIS A 37 0.38 -2.99 -14.18
N ALA A 38 0.36 -3.13 -12.86
CA ALA A 38 0.56 -4.41 -12.20
C ALA A 38 -0.58 -5.42 -12.51
N GLU A 39 -1.84 -4.96 -12.59
CA GLU A 39 -2.98 -5.80 -12.96
C GLU A 39 -2.82 -6.38 -14.37
N MET A 40 -2.38 -5.54 -15.33
CA MET A 40 -2.11 -5.97 -16.72
C MET A 40 -0.96 -6.98 -16.79
N LEU A 41 0.14 -6.75 -16.07
CA LEU A 41 1.29 -7.66 -16.04
C LEU A 41 0.94 -9.05 -15.50
N LEU A 42 0.01 -9.11 -14.53
CA LEU A 42 -0.43 -10.36 -13.93
C LEU A 42 -1.63 -11.00 -14.66
N GLY A 43 -2.12 -10.38 -15.73
CA GLY A 43 -3.27 -10.88 -16.50
C GLY A 43 -4.56 -10.96 -15.70
N ILE A 44 -4.72 -10.10 -14.69
CA ILE A 44 -5.93 -10.02 -13.85
C ILE A 44 -7.00 -9.17 -14.55
N ARG A 45 -6.58 -8.30 -15.48
CA ARG A 45 -7.41 -7.32 -16.17
C ARG A 45 -7.02 -7.14 -17.63
#